data_AF-A0AAV2J533-F1
#
_entry.id   AF-A0AAV2J533-F1
#
_cell.length_a   1.000
_cell.length_b   1.000
_cell.length_c   1.000
_cell.angle_alpha   90.00
_cell.angle_beta   90.00
_cell.angle_gamma   90.00
#
_symmetry.space_group_name_H-M   'P 1'
#
loop_
_entity.id
_entity.type
_entity.pdbx_description
1 polymer ?
#
loop_
_entity_poly.entity_id
_entity_poly.type
_entity_poly.pdbx_seq_one_letter_code
_entity_poly.pdbx_strand_id
1 'polypeptide(L)'
;MEVFGWNNYRWGSINDGRKNGLVAHVRRKLEEEGVEDAIALHCIIHQQALCSKILKFDNVMSDVVKFINHIRSRALKHRQFRDFLVEIESEYEDVLYFTEVRWLSREKVLKRFFELRAQVKAFMEKNGMAVPVRSDPKWLMDLAFLVDFTQELNVLNKKLQGQGQLVSVRTFSTKLMLWKAQLSQTNLCHFPACKELMDSGTTFSGEKYADTIGKLQEEFDHRFADFKTHRATFQMFTDPFSFNVEDAPPVLQMELIDLQCNTELKAKFREVSGNTVELEQFLRKLPPTFPELSRMFMCLFGSTYLCEKLFSTMNFNKSKFRSRLKDENLKATLRVSVASSLKPNVSQLCERKRCQVSGSKE
;
A
#
# COMPACT_ATOMS: atom_id res chain seq x y z
N MET A 1 -5.38 11.03 -31.04
CA MET A 1 -3.96 10.68 -30.65
C MET A 1 -3.41 11.68 -29.62
N GLU A 2 -3.98 11.63 -28.45
CA GLU A 2 -3.51 12.12 -27.14
C GLU A 2 -3.79 11.07 -26.05
N VAL A 3 -2.96 10.02 -25.99
CA VAL A 3 -2.60 9.01 -24.98
C VAL A 3 -2.25 9.71 -23.66
N PHE A 4 -3.32 10.14 -22.83
CA PHE A 4 -3.24 10.57 -21.41
C PHE A 4 -3.29 9.34 -20.50
N GLY A 5 -2.11 8.80 -20.10
CA GLY A 5 -1.50 8.22 -18.88
C GLY A 5 -2.32 8.51 -17.62
N TRP A 6 -3.35 7.71 -17.43
CA TRP A 6 -4.26 7.57 -16.26
C TRP A 6 -3.48 7.04 -15.05
N ASN A 7 -2.60 7.84 -14.35
CA ASN A 7 -1.91 7.63 -13.06
C ASN A 7 -2.40 8.63 -12.02
N ASN A 8 -3.33 8.16 -11.06
CA ASN A 8 -3.35 8.27 -9.58
C ASN A 8 -4.16 9.47 -9.12
N TYR A 9 -4.95 10.16 -10.01
CA TYR A 9 -5.68 11.34 -9.48
C TYR A 9 -7.16 11.22 -9.80
N ARG A 10 -7.62 9.97 -10.27
CA ARG A 10 -9.09 9.94 -10.42
C ARG A 10 -9.69 8.90 -9.46
N TRP A 11 -8.92 8.44 -8.48
CA TRP A 11 -9.50 7.49 -7.49
C TRP A 11 -10.38 8.26 -6.49
N GLY A 12 -10.18 9.61 -6.33
CA GLY A 12 -10.95 10.46 -5.40
C GLY A 12 -12.26 10.96 -6.03
N SER A 13 -12.39 10.93 -7.33
CA SER A 13 -13.59 11.57 -7.95
C SER A 13 -14.68 10.54 -8.23
N ILE A 14 -14.32 9.12 -8.30
CA ILE A 14 -15.40 8.13 -8.56
C ILE A 14 -15.90 7.57 -7.22
N ASN A 15 -15.09 7.75 -6.04
CA ASN A 15 -15.45 7.16 -4.74
C ASN A 15 -15.76 8.26 -3.72
N ASP A 16 -15.47 9.61 -4.01
CA ASP A 16 -15.50 10.66 -2.96
C ASP A 16 -16.46 11.77 -3.37
N GLY A 17 -17.31 11.52 -4.50
CA GLY A 17 -18.20 12.67 -4.76
C GLY A 17 -19.32 12.76 -3.72
N ARG A 18 -19.22 13.73 -2.83
CA ARG A 18 -20.16 14.03 -1.74
C ARG A 18 -21.62 13.87 -2.18
N LYS A 19 -21.81 13.83 -3.59
CA LYS A 19 -23.24 13.78 -4.01
C LYS A 19 -23.44 12.69 -5.07
N ASN A 20 -22.33 12.18 -5.76
CA ASN A 20 -22.56 11.22 -6.85
C ASN A 20 -21.50 10.12 -6.82
N GLY A 21 -20.80 9.97 -5.66
CA GLY A 21 -19.79 8.89 -5.56
C GLY A 21 -20.38 7.63 -4.93
N LEU A 22 -19.77 6.41 -5.11
CA LEU A 22 -20.24 5.11 -4.59
C LEU A 22 -20.67 5.22 -3.12
N VAL A 23 -19.82 5.87 -2.34
CA VAL A 23 -20.17 5.95 -0.90
C VAL A 23 -21.49 6.71 -0.73
N ALA A 24 -21.68 7.76 -1.52
CA ALA A 24 -22.94 8.54 -1.44
C ALA A 24 -24.14 7.69 -1.88
N HIS A 25 -23.92 6.87 -2.92
CA HIS A 25 -25.04 6.01 -3.36
C HIS A 25 -25.36 4.93 -2.32
N VAL A 26 -24.28 4.39 -1.71
CA VAL A 26 -24.53 3.34 -0.71
C VAL A 26 -25.21 3.98 0.52
N ARG A 27 -24.80 5.14 0.83
CA ARG A 27 -25.40 5.80 2.01
C ARG A 27 -26.87 6.11 1.74
N ARG A 28 -27.21 6.60 0.56
CA ARG A 28 -28.61 6.86 0.22
C ARG A 28 -29.47 5.58 0.31
N LYS A 29 -28.87 4.60 -0.25
CA LYS A 29 -29.63 3.33 -0.18
C LYS A 29 -29.82 2.86 1.27
N LEU A 30 -28.75 3.04 2.05
CA LEU A 30 -28.86 2.61 3.46
C LEU A 30 -29.89 3.46 4.20
N GLU A 31 -29.96 4.71 3.80
CA GLU A 31 -30.98 5.58 4.43
C GLU A 31 -32.39 5.13 4.03
N GLU A 32 -32.58 4.79 2.78
CA GLU A 32 -33.89 4.29 2.32
C GLU A 32 -34.29 3.01 3.06
N GLU A 33 -33.30 2.29 3.46
CA GLU A 33 -33.63 1.01 4.11
C GLU A 33 -33.67 1.18 5.64
N GLY A 34 -33.59 2.46 6.09
CA GLY A 34 -33.75 2.74 7.54
C GLY A 34 -32.47 2.43 8.33
N VAL A 35 -31.30 2.28 7.65
CA VAL A 35 -30.04 2.01 8.37
C VAL A 35 -29.42 3.36 8.76
N GLU A 36 -29.29 3.62 10.05
CA GLU A 36 -28.93 4.96 10.56
C GLU A 36 -27.44 5.05 10.85
N ASP A 37 -26.69 3.76 10.73
CA ASP A 37 -25.28 3.96 11.17
C ASP A 37 -24.34 3.21 10.22
N ALA A 38 -23.88 3.94 9.17
CA ALA A 38 -22.87 3.34 8.26
C ALA A 38 -21.54 4.09 8.41
N ILE A 39 -20.55 3.16 8.51
CA ILE A 39 -19.22 3.79 8.65
C ILE A 39 -18.49 3.69 7.30
N ALA A 40 -18.07 4.85 6.91
CA ALA A 40 -17.26 4.83 5.66
C ALA A 40 -15.79 5.10 6.01
N LEU A 41 -15.03 4.11 5.58
CA LEU A 41 -13.60 4.32 5.83
C LEU A 41 -12.85 4.45 4.50
N HIS A 42 -11.90 5.40 4.63
CA HIS A 42 -11.07 5.52 3.40
C HIS A 42 -10.12 4.33 3.27
N CYS A 43 -9.73 4.17 1.96
CA CYS A 43 -8.73 3.12 1.73
C CYS A 43 -7.40 3.45 2.42
N ILE A 44 -6.88 2.39 3.17
CA ILE A 44 -5.69 2.62 4.03
C ILE A 44 -4.47 2.88 3.15
N ILE A 45 -4.38 2.19 2.03
CA ILE A 45 -3.19 2.35 1.17
C ILE A 45 -3.21 3.74 0.52
N HIS A 46 -4.43 4.07 0.18
CA HIS A 46 -4.51 5.43 -0.41
C HIS A 46 -4.16 6.50 0.63
N GLN A 47 -4.73 6.36 1.79
CA GLN A 47 -4.41 7.35 2.84
C GLN A 47 -2.90 7.39 3.13
N GLN A 48 -2.32 6.19 3.21
CA GLN A 48 -0.86 6.15 3.42
C GLN A 48 -0.12 6.90 2.30
N ALA A 49 -0.50 6.71 1.05
CA ALA A 49 0.17 7.40 -0.08
C ALA A 49 0.03 8.92 0.07
N LEU A 50 -1.10 9.34 0.53
CA LEU A 50 -1.29 10.80 0.69
C LEU A 50 -0.41 11.33 1.82
N CYS A 51 -0.22 10.52 2.85
CA CYS A 51 0.68 10.96 3.93
C CYS A 51 2.10 11.16 3.40
N SER A 52 2.51 10.41 2.47
CA SER A 52 3.90 10.49 1.98
C SER A 52 4.11 11.75 1.13
N LYS A 53 3.06 12.35 0.72
CA LYS A 53 3.22 13.57 -0.13
C LYS A 53 3.66 14.76 0.71
N ILE A 54 3.60 14.54 1.98
CA ILE A 54 4.03 15.66 2.86
C ILE A 54 5.56 15.75 2.89
N LEU A 55 6.15 14.63 2.48
CA LEU A 55 7.62 14.68 2.48
C LEU A 55 8.13 15.65 1.40
N LYS A 56 8.42 16.94 1.72
CA LYS A 56 8.78 18.03 0.77
C LYS A 56 10.24 17.87 0.33
N PHE A 57 10.57 16.79 -0.42
CA PHE A 57 11.95 16.68 -0.95
C PHE A 57 11.90 16.64 -2.47
N ASP A 58 11.10 17.62 -3.04
CA ASP A 58 10.88 17.65 -4.50
C ASP A 58 12.19 18.05 -5.22
N ASN A 59 12.90 18.82 -4.50
CA ASN A 59 14.14 19.27 -5.17
C ASN A 59 15.13 18.12 -5.36
N VAL A 60 15.25 17.24 -4.35
CA VAL A 60 16.19 16.10 -4.47
C VAL A 60 15.66 15.11 -5.50
N MET A 61 14.44 14.90 -5.42
CA MET A 61 13.87 13.91 -6.38
C MET A 61 13.96 14.45 -7.81
N SER A 62 13.60 15.65 -8.01
CA SER A 62 13.71 16.23 -9.36
C SER A 62 15.14 16.11 -9.91
N ASP A 63 16.07 16.34 -9.07
CA ASP A 63 17.47 16.19 -9.53
C ASP A 63 17.79 14.73 -9.89
N VAL A 64 17.40 13.83 -8.98
CA VAL A 64 17.70 12.40 -9.25
C VAL A 64 17.08 11.99 -10.59
N VAL A 65 15.87 12.41 -10.80
CA VAL A 65 15.19 12.02 -12.05
C VAL A 65 15.92 12.64 -13.24
N LYS A 66 16.25 13.83 -13.06
CA LYS A 66 16.99 14.50 -14.15
C LYS A 66 18.28 13.76 -14.50
N PHE A 67 19.01 13.35 -13.49
CA PHE A 67 20.27 12.64 -13.76
C PHE A 67 20.01 11.28 -14.40
N ILE A 68 19.05 10.67 -13.90
CA ILE A 68 18.77 9.33 -14.46
C ILE A 68 18.28 9.47 -15.90
N ASN A 69 17.44 10.45 -16.15
CA ASN A 69 16.92 10.63 -17.51
C ASN A 69 18.06 11.01 -18.48
N HIS A 70 18.91 11.76 -17.97
CA HIS A 70 20.06 12.09 -18.83
C HIS A 70 20.85 10.83 -19.22
N ILE A 71 21.00 9.94 -18.32
CA ILE A 71 21.77 8.71 -18.62
C ILE A 71 20.93 7.79 -19.53
N ARG A 72 19.61 7.86 -19.37
CA ARG A 72 18.80 6.80 -20.01
C ARG A 72 18.16 7.34 -21.29
N SER A 73 18.21 8.65 -21.49
CA SER A 73 17.41 9.24 -22.60
C SER A 73 18.05 8.92 -23.95
N ARG A 74 19.45 8.74 -23.96
CA ARG A 74 20.07 8.40 -25.26
C ARG A 74 20.76 7.02 -25.17
N ALA A 75 20.55 6.23 -26.26
CA ALA A 75 21.02 4.82 -26.24
C ALA A 75 22.54 4.75 -26.06
N LEU A 76 23.19 5.69 -26.76
CA LEU A 76 24.66 5.64 -26.65
C LEU A 76 25.13 5.99 -25.24
N LYS A 77 24.57 6.94 -24.61
CA LYS A 77 24.96 7.31 -23.23
C LYS A 77 24.66 6.18 -22.25
N HIS A 78 23.53 5.63 -22.40
CA HIS A 78 23.18 4.49 -21.53
C HIS A 78 24.19 3.34 -21.67
N ARG A 79 24.49 3.00 -22.96
CA ARG A 79 25.47 1.90 -23.16
C ARG A 79 26.83 2.28 -22.57
N GLN A 80 27.20 3.55 -22.74
CA GLN A 80 28.51 3.98 -22.22
C GLN A 80 28.53 3.91 -20.68
N PHE A 81 27.46 4.37 -20.10
CA PHE A 81 27.40 4.28 -18.63
C PHE A 81 27.48 2.83 -18.16
N ARG A 82 26.75 1.97 -18.81
CA ARG A 82 26.79 0.55 -18.41
C ARG A 82 28.21 -0.02 -18.56
N ASP A 83 28.80 0.34 -19.67
CA ASP A 83 30.18 -0.17 -19.86
C ASP A 83 31.11 0.37 -18.77
N PHE A 84 30.86 1.63 -18.44
CA PHE A 84 31.66 2.23 -17.36
C PHE A 84 31.48 1.45 -16.05
N LEU A 85 30.26 1.07 -15.70
CA LEU A 85 30.01 0.33 -14.44
C LEU A 85 30.66 -1.05 -14.48
N VAL A 86 30.63 -1.66 -15.65
CA VAL A 86 31.25 -3.00 -15.75
C VAL A 86 32.77 -2.89 -15.60
N GLU A 87 33.29 -1.86 -16.12
CA GLU A 87 34.76 -1.69 -16.07
C GLU A 87 35.23 -1.47 -14.62
N ILE A 88 34.41 -0.90 -13.83
CA ILE A 88 34.87 -0.62 -12.45
C ILE A 88 34.31 -1.68 -11.50
N GLU A 89 33.73 -2.79 -12.13
CA GLU A 89 33.18 -3.92 -11.37
C GLU A 89 32.24 -3.44 -10.27
N SER A 90 31.35 -2.50 -10.70
CA SER A 90 30.33 -1.98 -9.76
C SER A 90 29.34 -3.07 -9.36
N GLU A 91 28.81 -2.92 -8.17
CA GLU A 91 27.80 -3.90 -7.72
C GLU A 91 26.57 -3.93 -8.65
N TYR A 92 26.24 -2.74 -9.12
CA TYR A 92 25.07 -2.69 -10.04
C TYR A 92 25.54 -2.47 -11.48
N GLU A 93 24.72 -3.11 -12.35
CA GLU A 93 25.15 -3.04 -13.77
C GLU A 93 24.44 -1.88 -14.47
N ASP A 94 23.46 -1.24 -13.71
CA ASP A 94 22.73 -0.14 -14.35
C ASP A 94 21.97 0.66 -13.28
N VAL A 95 21.50 1.90 -13.83
CA VAL A 95 20.54 2.63 -12.97
C VAL A 95 19.11 2.19 -13.30
N LEU A 96 18.20 2.55 -12.30
CA LEU A 96 16.79 2.17 -12.58
C LEU A 96 16.03 3.36 -13.17
N TYR A 97 15.17 2.98 -14.19
CA TYR A 97 14.35 4.05 -14.80
C TYR A 97 13.20 4.41 -13.85
N PHE A 98 13.12 5.81 -13.73
CA PHE A 98 12.07 6.26 -12.80
C PHE A 98 10.79 6.54 -13.58
N THR A 99 9.62 5.91 -13.06
CA THR A 99 8.30 6.37 -13.56
C THR A 99 7.44 6.81 -12.37
N GLU A 100 6.84 8.04 -12.60
CA GLU A 100 6.05 8.68 -11.52
C GLU A 100 4.85 7.83 -11.13
N VAL A 101 4.52 6.79 -11.96
CA VAL A 101 3.21 6.10 -11.83
C VAL A 101 3.25 5.10 -10.67
N ARG A 102 4.48 4.85 -10.02
CA ARG A 102 4.43 3.86 -8.92
C ARG A 102 5.32 4.34 -7.77
N TRP A 103 4.67 5.02 -6.90
CA TRP A 103 5.46 5.59 -5.78
C TRP A 103 6.32 4.53 -5.10
N LEU A 104 5.97 3.18 -5.22
CA LEU A 104 6.77 2.09 -4.60
C LEU A 104 8.07 1.86 -5.35
N SER A 105 8.15 2.30 -6.56
CA SER A 105 9.40 2.15 -7.33
C SER A 105 10.39 3.28 -7.00
N ARG A 106 9.89 4.18 -6.26
CA ARG A 106 10.74 5.34 -5.92
C ARG A 106 11.86 4.93 -4.95
N GLU A 107 11.53 4.06 -4.07
CA GLU A 107 12.57 3.64 -3.10
C GLU A 107 13.73 2.94 -3.80
N LYS A 108 13.43 2.09 -4.71
CA LYS A 108 14.53 1.32 -5.37
C LYS A 108 15.41 2.27 -6.20
N VAL A 109 14.76 3.19 -6.83
CA VAL A 109 15.54 4.14 -7.66
C VAL A 109 16.43 4.99 -6.76
N LEU A 110 15.90 5.49 -5.66
CA LEU A 110 16.70 6.33 -4.75
C LEU A 110 17.87 5.53 -4.15
N LYS A 111 17.51 4.35 -3.74
CA LYS A 111 18.59 3.53 -3.14
C LYS A 111 19.71 3.24 -4.15
N ARG A 112 19.28 2.86 -5.40
CA ARG A 112 20.31 2.55 -6.41
C ARG A 112 21.12 3.82 -6.76
N PHE A 113 20.41 4.88 -6.90
CA PHE A 113 21.13 6.13 -7.22
C PHE A 113 22.12 6.47 -6.10
N PHE A 114 21.63 6.40 -4.85
CA PHE A 114 22.53 6.72 -3.71
C PHE A 114 23.78 5.84 -3.73
N GLU A 115 23.69 4.59 -4.06
CA GLU A 115 24.86 3.67 -4.04
C GLU A 115 25.78 3.92 -5.24
N LEU A 116 25.14 4.45 -6.35
CA LEU A 116 25.97 4.70 -7.54
C LEU A 116 26.34 6.18 -7.64
N ARG A 117 26.09 6.92 -6.63
CA ARG A 117 26.17 8.41 -6.72
C ARG A 117 27.58 8.83 -7.14
N ALA A 118 28.65 8.13 -6.67
CA ALA A 118 30.00 8.53 -7.11
C ALA A 118 30.21 8.26 -8.59
N GLN A 119 29.70 7.12 -9.06
CA GLN A 119 29.82 6.79 -10.50
C GLN A 119 28.97 7.74 -11.36
N VAL A 120 27.78 7.97 -10.85
CA VAL A 120 26.90 8.87 -11.64
C VAL A 120 27.56 10.25 -11.74
N LYS A 121 28.10 10.67 -10.72
CA LYS A 121 28.80 11.97 -10.77
C LYS A 121 29.95 11.96 -11.79
N ALA A 122 30.82 11.01 -11.64
CA ALA A 122 31.97 10.93 -12.56
C ALA A 122 31.52 10.92 -14.02
N PHE A 123 30.50 10.17 -14.22
CA PHE A 123 30.02 10.06 -15.62
C PHE A 123 29.41 11.39 -16.09
N MET A 124 28.66 12.05 -15.24
CA MET A 124 27.98 13.31 -15.66
C MET A 124 28.99 14.42 -15.88
N GLU A 125 30.00 14.46 -15.06
CA GLU A 125 31.03 15.51 -15.23
C GLU A 125 31.83 15.30 -16.52
N LYS A 126 32.06 14.05 -16.83
CA LYS A 126 32.73 13.78 -18.12
C LYS A 126 31.88 14.24 -19.31
N ASN A 127 30.62 14.36 -19.09
CA ASN A 127 29.73 14.77 -20.20
C ASN A 127 29.32 16.24 -20.06
N GLY A 128 30.08 16.99 -19.15
CA GLY A 128 29.94 18.47 -19.05
C GLY A 128 28.73 18.88 -18.20
N MET A 129 28.13 17.95 -17.42
CA MET A 129 26.98 18.28 -16.55
C MET A 129 27.42 18.23 -15.08
N ALA A 130 27.12 19.41 -14.39
CA ALA A 130 27.49 19.44 -12.95
C ALA A 130 26.42 18.70 -12.12
N VAL A 131 26.84 17.79 -11.22
CA VAL A 131 25.91 17.03 -10.34
C VAL A 131 26.18 17.46 -8.89
N PRO A 132 25.11 17.83 -8.18
CA PRO A 132 25.28 18.28 -6.78
C PRO A 132 25.60 17.11 -5.84
N VAL A 133 26.09 15.96 -6.14
CA VAL A 133 26.27 14.73 -5.33
C VAL A 133 27.48 14.91 -4.40
N ARG A 134 28.36 16.09 -4.55
CA ARG A 134 29.48 16.30 -3.60
C ARG A 134 29.65 17.80 -3.33
N SER A 135 28.87 18.76 -3.93
CA SER A 135 29.16 20.19 -3.71
C SER A 135 28.18 20.79 -2.70
N ASP A 136 27.18 19.79 -2.30
CA ASP A 136 26.19 20.34 -1.36
C ASP A 136 25.89 19.29 -0.27
N PRO A 137 26.68 19.29 0.82
CA PRO A 137 26.52 18.31 1.90
C PRO A 137 25.07 18.26 2.40
N LYS A 138 24.42 19.32 2.34
CA LYS A 138 23.01 19.31 2.77
C LYS A 138 22.13 18.49 1.82
N TRP A 139 22.34 18.72 0.53
CA TRP A 139 21.56 17.95 -0.45
C TRP A 139 21.83 16.45 -0.31
N LEU A 140 23.07 16.08 -0.12
CA LEU A 140 23.42 14.65 0.00
C LEU A 140 22.77 14.04 1.25
N MET A 141 22.81 14.84 2.29
CA MET A 141 22.15 14.29 3.50
C MET A 141 20.64 14.17 3.27
N ASP A 142 19.98 15.13 2.58
CA ASP A 142 18.55 14.99 2.24
C ASP A 142 18.29 13.71 1.42
N LEU A 143 19.21 13.46 0.44
CA LEU A 143 19.05 12.22 -0.35
C LEU A 143 19.15 10.98 0.54
N ALA A 144 20.13 11.00 1.46
CA ALA A 144 20.29 9.82 2.33
C ALA A 144 19.06 9.62 3.22
N PHE A 145 18.58 10.70 3.76
CA PHE A 145 17.36 10.58 4.58
C PHE A 145 16.20 10.02 3.74
N LEU A 146 16.03 10.50 2.52
CA LEU A 146 14.94 10.02 1.66
C LEU A 146 15.08 8.53 1.35
N VAL A 147 16.31 8.14 1.14
CA VAL A 147 16.53 6.69 0.86
C VAL A 147 16.05 5.88 2.08
N ASP A 148 16.49 6.25 3.26
CA ASP A 148 16.15 5.45 4.46
C ASP A 148 14.64 5.50 4.74
N PHE A 149 14.11 6.68 4.59
CA PHE A 149 12.69 6.80 5.02
C PHE A 149 11.76 6.18 3.99
N THR A 150 12.01 6.42 2.71
CA THR A 150 11.14 5.81 1.69
C THR A 150 11.20 4.28 1.75
N GLN A 151 12.30 3.76 2.19
CA GLN A 151 12.34 2.29 2.39
C GLN A 151 11.34 1.87 3.47
N GLU A 152 11.28 2.65 4.52
CA GLU A 152 10.32 2.27 5.58
C GLU A 152 8.86 2.45 5.09
N LEU A 153 8.63 3.47 4.30
CA LEU A 153 7.27 3.64 3.74
C LEU A 153 6.91 2.47 2.81
N ASN A 154 7.90 2.02 2.14
CA ASN A 154 7.61 0.88 1.24
C ASN A 154 7.32 -0.39 2.04
N VAL A 155 8.10 -0.58 3.12
CA VAL A 155 7.81 -1.76 3.97
C VAL A 155 6.37 -1.68 4.48
N LEU A 156 5.99 -0.49 4.93
CA LEU A 156 4.61 -0.34 5.39
C LEU A 156 3.61 -0.63 4.27
N ASN A 157 3.87 -0.05 3.13
CA ASN A 157 2.97 -0.28 2.00
C ASN A 157 2.79 -1.77 1.70
N LYS A 158 3.88 -2.54 1.69
CA LYS A 158 3.77 -3.99 1.42
C LYS A 158 2.95 -4.69 2.49
N LYS A 159 3.16 -4.22 3.69
CA LYS A 159 2.38 -4.86 4.77
C LYS A 159 0.89 -4.52 4.65
N LEU A 160 0.68 -3.28 4.14
CA LEU A 160 -0.74 -2.87 4.06
C LEU A 160 -1.45 -3.62 2.93
N GLN A 161 -0.56 -4.17 2.01
CA GLN A 161 -1.18 -4.96 0.92
C GLN A 161 -1.51 -6.38 1.40
N GLY A 162 -1.06 -6.65 2.57
CA GLY A 162 -1.29 -8.01 3.12
C GLY A 162 -2.27 -7.95 4.29
N GLN A 163 -2.39 -8.98 5.15
CA GLN A 163 -3.39 -9.04 6.26
C GLN A 163 -2.86 -8.26 7.47
N GLY A 164 -3.86 -7.73 8.41
CA GLY A 164 -3.46 -7.03 9.65
C GLY A 164 -3.08 -5.57 9.36
N GLN A 165 -3.72 -4.93 8.48
CA GLN A 165 -3.36 -3.58 7.98
C GLN A 165 -3.46 -2.54 9.11
N LEU A 166 -4.42 -2.74 10.00
CA LEU A 166 -4.60 -1.70 11.04
C LEU A 166 -3.46 -1.77 12.06
N VAL A 167 -3.03 -3.00 12.33
CA VAL A 167 -1.88 -3.14 13.24
C VAL A 167 -0.63 -2.49 12.61
N SER A 168 -0.57 -2.67 11.31
CA SER A 168 0.62 -2.11 10.62
C SER A 168 0.61 -0.58 10.68
N VAL A 169 -0.57 0.03 10.59
CA VAL A 169 -0.65 1.51 10.63
C VAL A 169 -0.26 2.00 12.04
N ARG A 170 -0.70 1.32 13.03
CA ARG A 170 -0.35 1.73 14.42
C ARG A 170 1.15 1.55 14.66
N THR A 171 1.59 0.40 14.26
CA THR A 171 3.04 0.16 14.45
C THR A 171 3.87 1.26 13.79
N PHE A 172 3.48 1.57 12.59
CA PHE A 172 4.28 2.60 11.87
C PHE A 172 4.17 3.96 12.60
N SER A 173 2.93 4.30 13.07
CA SER A 173 2.78 5.55 13.84
C SER A 173 3.73 5.57 15.06
N THR A 174 3.85 4.48 15.76
CA THR A 174 4.78 4.42 16.92
C THR A 174 6.23 4.53 16.46
N LYS A 175 6.51 3.86 15.34
CA LYS A 175 7.89 4.00 14.82
C LYS A 175 8.21 5.47 14.52
N LEU A 176 7.23 6.22 13.96
CA LEU A 176 7.50 7.64 13.64
C LEU A 176 7.84 8.42 14.91
N MET A 177 7.15 8.07 16.04
CA MET A 177 7.46 8.75 17.31
C MET A 177 8.90 8.46 17.76
N LEU A 178 9.20 7.23 17.62
CA LEU A 178 10.57 6.86 18.02
C LEU A 178 11.61 7.53 17.12
N TRP A 179 11.42 7.47 15.79
CA TRP A 179 12.43 8.02 14.85
C TRP A 179 12.53 9.54 15.03
N LYS A 180 11.42 10.18 15.31
CA LYS A 180 11.50 11.63 15.58
C LYS A 180 12.42 11.92 16.78
N ALA A 181 12.18 11.18 17.91
CA ALA A 181 13.03 11.35 19.11
C ALA A 181 14.50 11.04 18.80
N GLN A 182 14.69 10.01 18.05
CA GLN A 182 16.10 9.60 17.77
C GLN A 182 16.80 10.63 16.86
N LEU A 183 16.10 11.14 15.90
CA LEU A 183 16.74 12.12 14.99
C LEU A 183 17.07 13.40 15.74
N SER A 184 16.23 13.75 16.74
CA SER A 184 16.53 14.97 17.53
C SER A 184 17.79 14.79 18.37
N GLN A 185 18.10 13.53 18.64
CA GLN A 185 19.31 13.25 19.43
C GLN A 185 20.47 12.80 18.53
N THR A 186 20.25 12.94 17.24
CA THR A 186 21.24 12.52 16.24
C THR A 186 21.55 11.02 16.35
N ASN A 187 20.66 10.32 16.82
CA ASN A 187 20.75 8.85 16.77
C ASN A 187 20.25 8.30 15.43
N LEU A 188 21.26 7.66 14.66
CA LEU A 188 20.89 7.27 13.28
C LEU A 188 20.87 5.75 13.16
N CYS A 189 20.55 5.00 14.19
CA CYS A 189 20.62 3.52 14.21
C CYS A 189 19.62 2.93 13.21
N HIS A 190 18.58 3.69 12.85
CA HIS A 190 17.62 3.14 11.85
C HIS A 190 17.72 3.91 10.53
N PHE A 191 18.76 4.72 10.45
CA PHE A 191 18.98 5.46 9.19
C PHE A 191 20.41 5.20 8.68
N PRO A 192 20.61 4.01 8.06
CA PRO A 192 21.95 3.54 7.68
C PRO A 192 22.58 4.43 6.60
N ALA A 193 21.77 4.89 5.58
CA ALA A 193 22.37 5.79 4.57
C ALA A 193 22.87 7.10 5.20
N CYS A 194 22.09 7.64 6.09
CA CYS A 194 22.53 8.86 6.79
C CYS A 194 23.76 8.58 7.66
N LYS A 195 23.67 7.46 8.37
CA LYS A 195 24.83 7.09 9.22
C LYS A 195 26.10 6.95 8.38
N GLU A 196 25.90 6.33 7.20
CA GLU A 196 27.09 6.15 6.32
C GLU A 196 27.69 7.52 5.95
N LEU A 197 26.92 8.52 5.69
CA LEU A 197 27.46 9.83 5.28
C LEU A 197 28.07 10.57 6.49
N MET A 198 27.37 10.39 7.58
CA MET A 198 27.95 11.03 8.79
C MET A 198 29.32 10.44 9.12
N ASP A 199 29.46 9.12 8.99
CA ASP A 199 30.76 8.48 9.28
C ASP A 199 31.83 8.93 8.27
N SER A 200 31.43 9.35 7.09
CA SER A 200 32.38 9.78 6.04
C SER A 200 32.67 11.28 6.15
N GLY A 201 32.09 11.96 7.24
CA GLY A 201 32.56 13.34 7.54
C GLY A 201 31.50 14.38 7.14
N THR A 202 30.25 13.97 6.65
CA THR A 202 29.19 14.96 6.32
C THR A 202 28.44 15.37 7.59
N THR A 203 28.27 16.73 7.73
CA THR A 203 27.59 17.24 8.94
C THR A 203 26.10 16.87 8.89
N PHE A 204 25.65 16.41 10.10
CA PHE A 204 24.21 16.05 10.19
C PHE A 204 23.54 16.91 11.26
N SER A 205 22.43 17.50 10.71
CA SER A 205 21.54 18.20 11.68
C SER A 205 20.16 17.55 11.68
N GLY A 206 19.82 16.92 12.85
CA GLY A 206 18.61 16.06 12.92
C GLY A 206 17.33 16.90 13.04
N GLU A 207 17.40 18.25 13.38
CA GLU A 207 16.19 19.05 13.69
C GLU A 207 15.25 19.12 12.47
N LYS A 208 15.89 19.32 11.35
CA LYS A 208 15.07 19.43 10.12
C LYS A 208 14.32 18.11 9.85
N TYR A 209 15.00 17.00 9.98
CA TYR A 209 14.37 15.70 9.64
C TYR A 209 13.38 15.28 10.72
N ALA A 210 13.70 15.63 11.93
CA ALA A 210 12.73 15.34 13.00
C ALA A 210 11.44 16.14 12.77
N ASP A 211 11.59 17.41 12.40
CA ASP A 211 10.41 18.22 12.09
C ASP A 211 9.59 17.61 10.95
N THR A 212 10.28 17.17 9.92
CA THR A 212 9.57 16.52 8.80
C THR A 212 8.79 15.29 9.27
N ILE A 213 9.45 14.46 10.11
CA ILE A 213 8.74 13.26 10.61
C ILE A 213 7.57 13.69 11.49
N GLY A 214 7.77 14.79 12.23
CA GLY A 214 6.66 15.31 13.05
C GLY A 214 5.46 15.69 12.19
N LYS A 215 5.69 16.39 11.14
CA LYS A 215 4.57 16.76 10.24
C LYS A 215 3.89 15.51 9.65
N LEU A 216 4.70 14.57 9.28
CA LEU A 216 4.12 13.32 8.75
C LEU A 216 3.27 12.62 9.81
N GLN A 217 3.77 12.63 10.96
CA GLN A 217 2.99 12.01 12.06
C GLN A 217 1.63 12.70 12.22
N GLU A 218 1.65 14.01 12.25
CA GLU A 218 0.37 14.74 12.36
C GLU A 218 -0.59 14.37 11.22
N GLU A 219 -0.01 14.27 10.10
CA GLU A 219 -0.87 13.89 8.95
C GLU A 219 -1.41 12.47 9.11
N PHE A 220 -0.54 11.55 9.58
CA PHE A 220 -1.03 10.18 9.80
C PHE A 220 -2.16 10.18 10.83
N ASP A 221 -1.98 10.98 11.85
CA ASP A 221 -3.01 11.01 12.90
C ASP A 221 -4.33 11.58 12.35
N HIS A 222 -4.20 12.55 11.58
CA HIS A 222 -5.40 13.17 11.00
C HIS A 222 -6.11 12.22 10.02
N ARG A 223 -5.43 11.61 9.16
CA ARG A 223 -6.08 10.83 8.06
C ARG A 223 -6.61 9.49 8.59
N PHE A 224 -5.97 9.06 9.72
CA PHE A 224 -6.44 7.76 10.20
C PHE A 224 -7.26 7.95 11.47
N ALA A 225 -7.83 9.14 11.63
CA ALA A 225 -8.58 9.47 12.86
C ALA A 225 -9.85 8.60 12.96
N ASP A 226 -10.38 8.29 11.78
CA ASP A 226 -11.63 7.49 11.80
C ASP A 226 -11.39 6.10 12.42
N PHE A 227 -10.17 5.60 12.21
CA PHE A 227 -9.87 4.27 12.77
C PHE A 227 -9.75 4.34 14.30
N LYS A 228 -9.33 5.54 14.70
CA LYS A 228 -9.26 5.70 16.17
C LYS A 228 -10.66 5.87 16.77
N THR A 229 -11.49 6.54 16.01
CA THR A 229 -12.85 6.80 16.50
C THR A 229 -13.65 5.49 16.63
N HIS A 230 -13.32 4.58 15.78
CA HIS A 230 -14.16 3.37 15.82
C HIS A 230 -13.35 2.18 16.35
N ARG A 231 -12.42 2.49 17.18
CA ARG A 231 -11.48 1.49 17.73
C ARG A 231 -12.24 0.41 18.49
N ALA A 232 -13.18 0.82 19.29
CA ALA A 232 -13.92 -0.15 20.10
C ALA A 232 -14.63 -1.19 19.21
N THR A 233 -15.17 -0.64 18.11
CA THR A 233 -15.84 -1.56 17.17
C THR A 233 -14.84 -2.57 16.58
N PHE A 234 -13.60 -2.10 16.27
CA PHE A 234 -12.59 -3.01 15.69
C PHE A 234 -12.06 -3.98 16.75
N GLN A 235 -12.00 -3.51 17.99
CA GLN A 235 -11.47 -4.35 19.07
C GLN A 235 -12.43 -5.53 19.34
N MET A 236 -13.62 -5.29 19.28
CA MET A 236 -14.59 -6.38 19.50
C MET A 236 -14.42 -7.48 18.45
N PHE A 237 -13.91 -7.11 17.38
CA PHE A 237 -13.67 -8.09 16.31
C PHE A 237 -12.37 -8.86 16.54
N THR A 238 -11.46 -8.05 16.92
CA THR A 238 -10.14 -8.70 17.06
C THR A 238 -10.14 -9.67 18.25
N ASP A 239 -11.02 -9.33 19.17
CA ASP A 239 -10.98 -10.21 20.36
C ASP A 239 -12.34 -10.15 21.06
N PRO A 240 -13.33 -10.84 20.41
CA PRO A 240 -14.69 -10.77 20.96
C PRO A 240 -14.80 -11.50 22.31
N PHE A 241 -13.86 -12.43 22.66
CA PHE A 241 -13.99 -13.25 23.89
C PHE A 241 -13.47 -12.46 25.10
N SER A 242 -12.70 -11.35 24.81
CA SER A 242 -12.18 -10.55 25.95
C SER A 242 -12.74 -9.14 25.92
N PHE A 243 -13.71 -8.91 24.99
CA PHE A 243 -14.24 -7.54 24.87
C PHE A 243 -15.21 -7.25 26.02
N ASN A 244 -15.09 -6.02 26.56
CA ASN A 244 -16.02 -5.63 27.63
C ASN A 244 -17.45 -5.48 27.09
N VAL A 245 -18.40 -6.26 27.65
CA VAL A 245 -19.78 -6.38 27.11
C VAL A 245 -20.52 -5.05 27.31
N GLU A 246 -20.08 -4.26 28.27
CA GLU A 246 -20.79 -2.99 28.54
C GLU A 246 -20.48 -1.95 27.45
N ASP A 247 -19.40 -2.17 26.83
CA ASP A 247 -19.03 -1.19 25.79
C ASP A 247 -19.60 -1.59 24.42
N ALA A 248 -20.32 -2.73 24.36
CA ALA A 248 -20.84 -3.20 23.06
C ALA A 248 -22.23 -2.59 22.82
N PRO A 249 -22.63 -2.48 21.50
CA PRO A 249 -24.01 -2.06 21.22
C PRO A 249 -25.02 -3.02 21.88
N PRO A 250 -26.12 -2.36 22.35
CA PRO A 250 -27.12 -3.13 23.13
C PRO A 250 -27.64 -4.34 22.35
N VAL A 251 -27.70 -4.24 21.09
CA VAL A 251 -28.29 -5.34 20.29
C VAL A 251 -27.34 -6.54 20.25
N LEU A 252 -26.04 -6.30 20.66
CA LEU A 252 -25.06 -7.40 20.52
C LEU A 252 -24.71 -7.98 21.90
N GLN A 253 -25.09 -7.34 22.92
CA GLN A 253 -24.52 -7.64 24.24
C GLN A 253 -24.89 -9.06 24.68
N MET A 254 -26.27 -9.44 24.48
CA MET A 254 -26.66 -10.79 24.96
C MET A 254 -25.95 -11.88 24.15
N GLU A 255 -25.81 -11.69 22.79
CA GLU A 255 -25.09 -12.72 22.00
C GLU A 255 -23.60 -12.76 22.35
N LEU A 256 -23.10 -11.57 22.64
CA LEU A 256 -21.67 -11.53 22.99
C LEU A 256 -21.43 -12.29 24.29
N ILE A 257 -22.37 -12.17 25.25
CA ILE A 257 -22.20 -12.89 26.53
C ILE A 257 -22.26 -14.40 26.25
N ASP A 258 -23.23 -14.77 25.43
CA ASP A 258 -23.32 -16.21 25.11
C ASP A 258 -22.06 -16.71 24.40
N LEU A 259 -21.60 -15.89 23.53
CA LEU A 259 -20.38 -16.31 22.78
C LEU A 259 -19.19 -16.46 23.76
N GLN A 260 -19.06 -15.43 24.73
CA GLN A 260 -17.89 -15.44 25.63
C GLN A 260 -17.99 -16.61 26.62
N CYS A 261 -19.18 -17.19 26.82
CA CYS A 261 -19.33 -18.31 27.76
C CYS A 261 -19.27 -19.65 27.01
N ASN A 262 -19.14 -19.60 25.74
CA ASN A 262 -19.02 -20.86 24.98
C ASN A 262 -17.56 -21.34 24.94
N THR A 263 -17.27 -22.38 25.68
CA THR A 263 -15.87 -22.82 25.89
C THR A 263 -15.32 -23.46 24.62
N GLU A 264 -16.25 -24.12 23.86
CA GLU A 264 -15.78 -24.76 22.62
C GLU A 264 -15.37 -23.72 21.57
N LEU A 265 -16.22 -22.75 21.41
CA LEU A 265 -15.89 -21.72 20.41
C LEU A 265 -14.69 -20.88 20.86
N LYS A 266 -14.59 -20.69 22.15
CA LYS A 266 -13.40 -19.98 22.67
C LYS A 266 -12.11 -20.75 22.38
N ALA A 267 -12.12 -22.04 22.58
CA ALA A 267 -10.91 -22.85 22.29
C ALA A 267 -10.57 -22.78 20.80
N LYS A 268 -11.62 -22.86 19.99
CA LYS A 268 -11.34 -22.78 18.54
C LYS A 268 -10.77 -21.41 18.16
N PHE A 269 -11.35 -20.43 18.81
CA PHE A 269 -10.85 -19.07 18.52
C PHE A 269 -9.36 -18.96 18.88
N ARG A 270 -8.94 -19.48 19.98
CA ARG A 270 -7.52 -19.41 20.41
C ARG A 270 -6.61 -20.12 19.41
N GLU A 271 -7.17 -21.14 18.77
CA GLU A 271 -6.34 -21.88 17.80
C GLU A 271 -6.10 -21.07 16.53
N VAL A 272 -7.16 -20.19 16.25
CA VAL A 272 -7.05 -19.55 14.93
C VAL A 272 -6.62 -18.08 15.10
N SER A 273 -6.54 -17.54 16.35
CA SER A 273 -6.35 -16.10 16.66
C SER A 273 -5.00 -15.62 16.13
N GLY A 274 -4.07 -16.49 15.71
CA GLY A 274 -2.75 -16.06 15.19
C GLY A 274 -2.73 -15.98 13.66
N ASN A 275 -3.85 -16.41 13.08
CA ASN A 275 -3.95 -16.42 11.61
C ASN A 275 -5.22 -15.64 11.19
N THR A 276 -5.04 -14.49 10.59
CA THR A 276 -6.12 -13.54 10.28
C THR A 276 -7.15 -14.17 9.32
N VAL A 277 -6.67 -15.07 8.37
CA VAL A 277 -7.62 -15.70 7.41
C VAL A 277 -8.51 -16.71 8.14
N GLU A 278 -7.84 -17.44 8.94
CA GLU A 278 -8.63 -18.45 9.68
C GLU A 278 -9.57 -17.78 10.70
N LEU A 279 -9.03 -16.68 11.22
CA LEU A 279 -9.88 -15.95 12.17
C LEU A 279 -11.11 -15.37 11.46
N GLU A 280 -10.80 -14.77 10.33
CA GLU A 280 -11.93 -14.26 9.54
C GLU A 280 -12.93 -15.36 9.18
N GLN A 281 -12.45 -16.51 8.79
CA GLN A 281 -13.35 -17.62 8.42
C GLN A 281 -14.12 -18.12 9.65
N PHE A 282 -13.41 -18.14 10.67
CA PHE A 282 -14.08 -18.59 11.90
C PHE A 282 -15.24 -17.65 12.25
N LEU A 283 -14.98 -16.33 12.21
CA LEU A 283 -16.00 -15.35 12.63
C LEU A 283 -17.15 -15.33 11.61
N ARG A 284 -16.89 -15.69 10.34
CA ARG A 284 -17.95 -15.70 9.31
C ARG A 284 -18.83 -16.95 9.46
N LYS A 285 -18.29 -17.90 10.18
CA LYS A 285 -19.05 -19.17 10.22
C LYS A 285 -19.61 -19.40 11.62
N LEU A 286 -19.82 -18.24 12.24
CA LEU A 286 -20.42 -18.44 13.57
C LEU A 286 -21.78 -19.14 13.43
N PRO A 287 -22.10 -20.01 14.41
CA PRO A 287 -23.37 -20.74 14.34
C PRO A 287 -24.57 -19.76 14.30
N PRO A 288 -25.64 -20.22 13.70
CA PRO A 288 -26.85 -19.38 13.53
C PRO A 288 -27.41 -18.94 14.88
N THR A 289 -26.88 -19.49 15.95
CA THR A 289 -27.34 -19.05 17.28
C THR A 289 -26.86 -17.63 17.60
N PHE A 290 -25.96 -17.07 16.73
CA PHE A 290 -25.44 -15.71 16.95
C PHE A 290 -25.72 -14.87 15.70
N PRO A 291 -26.87 -14.57 15.40
CA PRO A 291 -27.23 -13.94 14.13
C PRO A 291 -26.76 -12.48 14.06
N GLU A 292 -26.86 -11.78 15.17
CA GLU A 292 -26.44 -10.36 15.13
C GLU A 292 -24.91 -10.24 15.03
N LEU A 293 -24.25 -11.08 15.73
CA LEU A 293 -22.77 -11.07 15.66
C LEU A 293 -22.28 -11.53 14.28
N SER A 294 -23.03 -12.50 13.76
CA SER A 294 -22.65 -12.97 12.41
C SER A 294 -22.82 -11.85 11.38
N ARG A 295 -23.91 -11.14 11.50
CA ARG A 295 -24.14 -10.04 10.54
C ARG A 295 -23.05 -8.96 10.68
N MET A 296 -22.80 -8.64 11.90
CA MET A 296 -21.76 -7.62 12.12
C MET A 296 -20.41 -8.07 11.57
N PHE A 297 -19.99 -9.32 11.82
CA PHE A 297 -18.65 -9.78 11.40
C PHE A 297 -18.58 -9.91 9.88
N MET A 298 -19.75 -10.14 9.25
CA MET A 298 -19.75 -10.25 7.78
C MET A 298 -19.57 -8.87 7.14
N CYS A 299 -20.04 -7.85 7.82
CA CYS A 299 -19.97 -6.49 7.25
C CYS A 299 -18.58 -5.87 7.45
N LEU A 300 -17.82 -6.45 8.23
CA LEU A 300 -16.48 -5.87 8.54
C LEU A 300 -15.42 -6.48 7.63
N PHE A 301 -15.81 -7.58 6.84
CA PHE A 301 -14.75 -8.27 6.08
C PHE A 301 -14.90 -7.93 4.59
N GLY A 302 -14.98 -6.66 4.30
CA GLY A 302 -14.70 -6.33 2.89
C GLY A 302 -13.22 -5.98 2.68
N SER A 303 -12.25 -6.89 2.97
CA SER A 303 -10.81 -6.56 2.92
C SER A 303 -10.51 -5.49 1.86
N THR A 304 -10.37 -4.17 2.39
CA THR A 304 -9.80 -3.19 1.44
C THR A 304 -9.06 -3.90 0.30
N TYR A 305 -8.47 -5.00 0.64
CA TYR A 305 -7.73 -5.72 -0.41
C TYR A 305 -8.69 -6.24 -1.49
N LEU A 306 -9.75 -6.89 -1.12
CA LEU A 306 -10.68 -7.46 -2.11
C LEU A 306 -11.36 -6.33 -2.90
N CYS A 307 -11.64 -5.25 -2.12
CA CYS A 307 -12.21 -4.09 -2.83
C CYS A 307 -11.21 -3.50 -3.84
N GLU A 308 -9.98 -3.45 -3.48
CA GLU A 308 -8.97 -2.93 -4.42
C GLU A 308 -8.72 -3.90 -5.58
N LYS A 309 -8.62 -5.16 -5.25
CA LYS A 309 -8.45 -6.17 -6.32
C LYS A 309 -9.62 -6.10 -7.32
N LEU A 310 -10.79 -5.98 -6.70
CA LEU A 310 -11.97 -5.91 -7.58
C LEU A 310 -11.89 -4.66 -8.47
N PHE A 311 -11.52 -3.59 -7.93
CA PHE A 311 -11.51 -2.33 -8.70
C PHE A 311 -10.37 -2.34 -9.73
N SER A 312 -9.19 -2.78 -9.27
CA SER A 312 -8.08 -2.92 -10.23
C SER A 312 -8.47 -3.80 -11.42
N THR A 313 -9.12 -4.91 -11.12
CA THR A 313 -9.54 -5.82 -12.20
C THR A 313 -10.57 -5.14 -13.11
N MET A 314 -11.40 -4.43 -12.48
CA MET A 314 -12.41 -3.74 -13.31
C MET A 314 -11.75 -2.70 -14.21
N ASN A 315 -10.90 -1.90 -13.65
CA ASN A 315 -10.22 -0.87 -14.47
C ASN A 315 -9.42 -1.50 -15.62
N PHE A 316 -8.76 -2.51 -15.31
CA PHE A 316 -8.00 -3.19 -16.37
C PHE A 316 -8.92 -3.70 -17.47
N ASN A 317 -10.04 -4.30 -17.07
CA ASN A 317 -10.94 -4.92 -18.08
C ASN A 317 -11.71 -3.85 -18.87
N LYS A 318 -12.09 -2.80 -18.17
CA LYS A 318 -12.82 -1.74 -18.89
C LYS A 318 -11.90 -1.01 -19.87
N SER A 319 -10.69 -0.78 -19.53
CA SER A 319 -9.75 -0.05 -20.41
C SER A 319 -9.39 -0.86 -21.65
N LYS A 320 -9.37 -2.15 -21.60
CA LYS A 320 -8.90 -2.97 -22.75
C LYS A 320 -10.09 -3.42 -23.61
N PHE A 321 -11.29 -3.54 -22.94
CA PHE A 321 -12.39 -4.14 -23.76
C PHE A 321 -13.64 -3.30 -23.61
N ARG A 322 -13.51 -1.99 -23.36
CA ARG A 322 -14.62 -1.09 -22.98
C ARG A 322 -15.77 -1.21 -23.98
N SER A 323 -15.54 -1.48 -25.28
CA SER A 323 -16.66 -1.46 -26.25
C SER A 323 -17.31 -2.85 -26.37
N ARG A 324 -16.75 -3.83 -25.61
CA ARG A 324 -17.22 -5.22 -25.85
C ARG A 324 -17.70 -5.82 -24.53
N LEU A 325 -17.67 -4.95 -23.43
CA LEU A 325 -17.97 -5.56 -22.12
C LEU A 325 -19.46 -5.31 -21.80
N LYS A 326 -20.24 -6.45 -21.83
CA LYS A 326 -21.63 -6.34 -21.31
C LYS A 326 -21.66 -6.52 -19.79
N ASP A 327 -22.77 -6.03 -19.14
CA ASP A 327 -22.90 -6.09 -17.66
C ASP A 327 -22.71 -7.54 -17.16
N GLU A 328 -23.16 -8.47 -17.97
CA GLU A 328 -23.05 -9.88 -17.52
C GLU A 328 -21.59 -10.35 -17.56
N ASN A 329 -20.89 -9.98 -18.54
CA ASN A 329 -19.47 -10.37 -18.64
C ASN A 329 -18.62 -9.68 -17.56
N LEU A 330 -18.91 -8.53 -17.28
CA LEU A 330 -18.16 -7.81 -16.23
C LEU A 330 -18.42 -8.43 -14.86
N LYS A 331 -19.67 -8.76 -14.64
CA LYS A 331 -20.01 -9.44 -13.37
C LYS A 331 -19.25 -10.78 -13.24
N ALA A 332 -19.27 -11.56 -14.29
CA ALA A 332 -18.59 -12.88 -14.25
C ALA A 332 -17.08 -12.70 -14.04
N THR A 333 -16.50 -11.73 -14.69
CA THR A 333 -15.06 -11.48 -14.54
C THR A 333 -14.72 -11.03 -13.11
N LEU A 334 -15.54 -10.17 -12.63
CA LEU A 334 -15.26 -9.70 -11.26
C LEU A 334 -15.45 -10.84 -10.25
N ARG A 335 -16.40 -11.69 -10.46
CA ARG A 335 -16.63 -12.84 -9.56
C ARG A 335 -15.44 -13.80 -9.56
N VAL A 336 -14.93 -14.00 -10.70
CA VAL A 336 -13.76 -14.93 -10.79
C VAL A 336 -12.54 -14.26 -10.15
N SER A 337 -12.41 -13.01 -10.28
CA SER A 337 -11.19 -12.32 -9.79
C SER A 337 -11.21 -12.18 -8.26
N VAL A 338 -12.38 -12.16 -7.71
CA VAL A 338 -12.44 -11.89 -6.25
C VAL A 338 -12.66 -13.21 -5.51
N ALA A 339 -12.97 -14.25 -6.23
CA ALA A 339 -13.28 -15.53 -5.54
C ALA A 339 -11.98 -16.30 -5.26
N SER A 340 -11.52 -16.28 -4.00
CA SER A 340 -10.29 -17.00 -3.57
C SER A 340 -10.52 -18.51 -3.57
N SER A 341 -11.79 -18.97 -3.90
CA SER A 341 -12.07 -20.42 -3.72
C SER A 341 -12.68 -21.01 -4.99
N LEU A 342 -12.75 -20.18 -6.06
CA LEU A 342 -13.40 -20.81 -7.24
C LEU A 342 -12.33 -21.50 -8.11
N LYS A 343 -12.35 -22.78 -8.05
CA LYS A 343 -11.41 -23.54 -8.91
C LYS A 343 -12.13 -23.97 -10.20
N PRO A 344 -11.52 -23.51 -11.29
CA PRO A 344 -12.18 -23.92 -12.54
C PRO A 344 -12.18 -25.44 -12.72
N ASN A 345 -13.35 -25.96 -12.91
CA ASN A 345 -13.42 -27.40 -13.22
C ASN A 345 -12.88 -27.70 -14.62
N VAL A 346 -11.57 -27.77 -14.68
CA VAL A 346 -10.81 -27.84 -15.95
C VAL A 346 -11.18 -29.13 -16.68
N SER A 347 -11.56 -30.10 -15.82
CA SER A 347 -11.90 -31.41 -16.44
C SER A 347 -13.22 -31.31 -17.22
N GLN A 348 -14.11 -30.69 -16.66
CA GLN A 348 -15.40 -30.53 -17.38
C GLN A 348 -15.23 -29.62 -18.59
N LEU A 349 -14.42 -28.56 -18.51
CA LEU A 349 -14.20 -27.66 -19.65
C LEU A 349 -13.50 -28.37 -20.81
N CYS A 350 -12.54 -29.28 -20.41
CA CYS A 350 -11.83 -30.06 -21.44
C CYS A 350 -12.75 -31.07 -22.12
N GLU A 351 -13.76 -31.52 -21.33
CA GLU A 351 -14.70 -32.51 -21.92
C GLU A 351 -15.67 -31.83 -22.89
N ARG A 352 -15.91 -30.55 -22.69
CA ARG A 352 -16.91 -29.81 -23.51
C ARG A 352 -16.25 -29.19 -24.74
N LYS A 353 -14.88 -29.25 -24.72
CA LYS A 353 -14.22 -28.65 -25.90
C LYS A 353 -14.17 -29.65 -27.06
N ARG A 354 -14.86 -29.37 -28.15
CA ARG A 354 -14.83 -30.19 -29.38
C ARG A 354 -13.51 -29.98 -30.13
N CYS A 355 -12.52 -30.92 -29.96
CA CYS A 355 -11.23 -30.88 -30.67
C CYS A 355 -11.44 -31.02 -32.19
N GLN A 356 -11.21 -29.89 -32.92
CA GLN A 356 -11.18 -30.03 -34.40
C GLN A 356 -9.99 -30.92 -34.82
N VAL A 357 -10.29 -32.21 -35.03
CA VAL A 357 -9.25 -33.16 -35.47
C VAL A 357 -8.83 -32.81 -36.90
N SER A 358 -7.70 -32.03 -37.05
CA SER A 358 -7.09 -31.80 -38.39
C SER A 358 -6.93 -33.12 -39.15
N GLY A 359 -7.88 -33.47 -40.05
CA GLY A 359 -8.02 -34.46 -41.15
C GLY A 359 -6.67 -34.97 -41.66
N SER A 360 -6.25 -36.19 -41.23
CA SER A 360 -5.16 -37.02 -41.80
C SER A 360 -5.33 -37.20 -43.31
N LYS A 361 -4.49 -36.43 -44.04
CA LYS A 361 -4.31 -36.51 -45.51
C LYS A 361 -4.06 -37.97 -45.95
N GLU A 362 -5.14 -38.76 -46.38
CA GLU A 362 -4.96 -40.00 -47.18
C GLU A 362 -4.09 -39.73 -48.43
#